data_AF-A0A0B7AJU5-F1
#
_entry.id   AF-A0A0B7AJU5-F1
#
_cell.length_a   1.000
_cell.length_b   1.000
_cell.length_c   1.000
_cell.angle_alpha   90.00
_cell.angle_beta   90.00
_cell.angle_gamma   90.00
#
_symmetry.space_group_name_H-M   'P 1'
#
loop_
_entity.id
_entity.type
_entity.pdbx_description
1 polymer ?
#
loop_
_entity_poly.entity_id
_entity_poly.type
_entity_poly.pdbx_seq_one_letter_code
_entity_poly.pdbx_strand_id
1 'polypeptide(L)'
;LINQHTLLFGKKEKNNNPRHIGCIDPNCNVSSVVQDAYDNARFLCEQYYLAAPELNIVSKNSALSEGENDPIQIVYVPSHLYHMLFELFKNAMRAATEHHIEEDCIPPLNVMIVKGQEDVSIKISDQGGGISRSK
;
A
#
# COMPACT_ATOMS: atom_id res chain seq x y z
N LEU A 1 -11.19 4.69 -18.66
CA LEU A 1 -11.85 4.30 -19.94
C LEU A 1 -10.83 4.00 -21.03
N ILE A 2 -9.94 4.94 -21.36
CA ILE A 2 -8.89 4.76 -22.39
C ILE A 2 -7.99 3.54 -22.11
N ASN A 3 -7.41 3.45 -20.90
CA ASN A 3 -6.51 2.34 -20.54
C ASN A 3 -7.17 0.97 -20.68
N GLN A 4 -8.45 0.86 -20.31
CA GLN A 4 -9.19 -0.40 -20.46
C GLN A 4 -9.32 -0.81 -21.94
N HIS A 5 -9.73 0.12 -22.80
CA HIS A 5 -9.84 -0.16 -24.24
C HIS A 5 -8.48 -0.53 -24.86
N THR A 6 -7.43 0.24 -24.56
CA THR A 6 -6.09 0.00 -25.11
C THR A 6 -5.48 -1.31 -24.62
N LEU A 7 -5.66 -1.68 -23.34
CA LEU A 7 -5.08 -2.93 -22.80
C LEU A 7 -5.81 -4.18 -23.30
N LEU A 8 -7.11 -4.10 -23.58
CA LEU A 8 -7.89 -5.23 -24.08
C LEU A 8 -7.81 -5.39 -25.61
N PHE A 9 -7.79 -4.28 -26.35
CA PHE A 9 -7.95 -4.29 -27.81
C PHE A 9 -6.80 -3.63 -28.57
N GLY A 10 -5.86 -2.99 -27.87
CA GLY A 10 -4.64 -2.44 -28.47
C GLY A 10 -3.73 -3.54 -29.00
N LYS A 11 -2.90 -3.19 -30.00
CA LYS A 11 -1.91 -4.12 -30.58
C LYS A 11 -0.97 -4.58 -29.47
N LYS A 12 -1.11 -5.85 -29.06
CA LYS A 12 -0.46 -6.51 -27.91
C LYS A 12 0.96 -6.01 -27.60
N GLU A 13 1.13 -5.29 -26.50
CA GLU A 13 2.37 -5.30 -25.72
C GLU A 13 2.40 -6.62 -24.93
N LYS A 14 3.51 -7.37 -24.97
CA LYS A 14 3.67 -8.69 -24.32
C LYS A 14 3.70 -8.65 -22.77
N ASN A 15 3.51 -7.48 -22.18
CA ASN A 15 3.77 -7.23 -20.75
C ASN A 15 2.51 -7.18 -19.87
N ASN A 16 1.33 -7.50 -20.41
CA ASN A 16 0.11 -7.55 -19.59
C ASN A 16 0.05 -8.87 -18.82
N ASN A 17 -0.18 -8.78 -17.50
CA ASN A 17 -0.42 -9.96 -16.68
C ASN A 17 -1.67 -10.68 -17.22
N PRO A 18 -1.57 -11.96 -17.66
CA PRO A 18 -2.67 -12.67 -18.27
C PRO A 18 -3.88 -12.88 -17.33
N ARG A 19 -3.70 -12.67 -16.01
CA ARG A 19 -4.80 -12.69 -15.03
C ARG A 19 -5.65 -11.42 -15.04
N HIS A 20 -5.13 -10.29 -15.53
CA HIS A 20 -5.81 -9.00 -15.46
C HIS A 20 -6.81 -8.80 -16.60
N ILE A 21 -7.94 -8.18 -16.26
CA ILE A 21 -8.94 -7.71 -17.23
C ILE A 21 -8.66 -6.23 -17.51
N GLY A 22 -7.81 -6.01 -18.52
CA GLY A 22 -7.22 -4.71 -18.80
C GLY A 22 -6.38 -4.24 -17.60
N CYS A 23 -6.80 -3.18 -16.90
CA CYS A 23 -6.10 -2.69 -15.70
C CYS A 23 -6.71 -3.20 -14.37
N ILE A 24 -7.74 -4.04 -14.41
CA ILE A 24 -8.41 -4.58 -13.23
C ILE A 24 -7.83 -5.96 -12.92
N ASP A 25 -7.45 -6.17 -11.66
CA ASP A 25 -7.12 -7.47 -11.12
C ASP A 25 -8.32 -8.02 -10.35
N PRO A 26 -8.93 -9.14 -10.80
CA PRO A 26 -10.04 -9.75 -10.08
C PRO A 26 -9.63 -10.34 -8.72
N ASN A 27 -8.33 -10.60 -8.52
CA ASN A 27 -7.78 -11.19 -7.30
C ASN A 27 -6.60 -10.35 -6.79
N CYS A 28 -6.79 -9.03 -6.70
CA CYS A 28 -5.77 -8.09 -6.21
C CYS A 28 -5.42 -8.43 -4.75
N ASN A 29 -4.21 -8.90 -4.50
CA ASN A 29 -3.71 -9.16 -3.15
C ASN A 29 -3.29 -7.83 -2.51
N VAL A 30 -4.04 -7.37 -1.51
CA VAL A 30 -3.83 -6.07 -0.89
C VAL A 30 -2.48 -5.99 -0.18
N SER A 31 -2.08 -7.05 0.52
CA SER A 31 -0.78 -7.09 1.23
C SER A 31 0.40 -6.97 0.28
N SER A 32 0.32 -7.57 -0.91
CA SER A 32 1.38 -7.45 -1.93
C SER A 32 1.52 -6.02 -2.43
N VAL A 33 0.40 -5.33 -2.72
CA VAL A 33 0.44 -3.93 -3.19
C VAL A 33 0.94 -2.98 -2.09
N VAL A 34 0.62 -3.26 -0.83
CA VAL A 34 1.17 -2.55 0.34
C VAL A 34 2.69 -2.70 0.40
N GLN A 35 3.20 -3.94 0.23
CA GLN A 35 4.63 -4.20 0.25
C GLN A 35 5.35 -3.48 -0.89
N ASP A 36 4.86 -3.60 -2.12
CA ASP A 36 5.46 -2.96 -3.31
C ASP A 36 5.52 -1.43 -3.15
N ALA A 37 4.44 -0.82 -2.64
CA ALA A 37 4.38 0.62 -2.39
C ALA A 37 5.34 1.06 -1.28
N TYR A 38 5.44 0.28 -0.20
CA TYR A 38 6.36 0.54 0.89
C TYR A 38 7.82 0.41 0.42
N ASP A 39 8.18 -0.65 -0.29
CA ASP A 39 9.58 -0.89 -0.72
C ASP A 39 10.09 0.24 -1.61
N ASN A 40 9.27 0.72 -2.54
CA ASN A 40 9.63 1.85 -3.39
C ASN A 40 9.69 3.19 -2.62
N ALA A 41 8.80 3.40 -1.65
CA ALA A 41 8.88 4.59 -0.79
C ALA A 41 10.11 4.55 0.13
N ARG A 42 10.43 3.36 0.67
CA ARG A 42 11.60 3.09 1.52
C ARG A 42 12.87 3.38 0.76
N PHE A 43 13.00 2.87 -0.47
CA PHE A 43 14.14 3.16 -1.34
C PHE A 43 14.36 4.67 -1.50
N LEU A 44 13.30 5.45 -1.77
CA LEU A 44 13.43 6.91 -1.89
C LEU A 44 13.78 7.59 -0.55
N CYS A 45 13.23 7.10 0.56
CA CYS A 45 13.52 7.61 1.89
C CYS A 45 14.99 7.37 2.26
N GLU A 46 15.51 6.16 2.04
CA GLU A 46 16.91 5.80 2.28
C GLU A 46 17.87 6.60 1.38
N GLN A 47 17.52 6.90 0.13
CA GLN A 47 18.34 7.76 -0.73
C GLN A 47 18.45 9.20 -0.21
N TYR A 48 17.44 9.71 0.52
CA TYR A 48 17.43 11.09 1.00
C TYR A 48 17.91 11.23 2.45
N TYR A 49 17.51 10.32 3.33
CA TYR A 49 17.78 10.37 4.77
C TYR A 49 18.83 9.35 5.24
N LEU A 50 19.31 8.46 4.36
CA LEU A 50 20.20 7.33 4.68
C LEU A 50 19.61 6.30 5.67
N ALA A 51 18.32 6.45 6.00
CA ALA A 51 17.56 5.57 6.88
C ALA A 51 16.08 5.65 6.54
N ALA A 52 15.33 4.60 6.89
CA ALA A 52 13.88 4.55 6.75
C ALA A 52 13.27 3.63 7.84
N PRO A 53 12.02 3.87 8.27
CA PRO A 53 11.35 3.00 9.23
C PRO A 53 11.03 1.63 8.63
N GLU A 54 11.13 0.57 9.45
CA GLU A 54 10.66 -0.78 9.11
C GLU A 54 9.13 -0.85 8.95
N LEU A 55 8.63 -1.94 8.36
CA LEU A 55 7.19 -2.17 8.14
C LEU A 55 6.67 -3.36 8.94
N ASN A 56 5.56 -3.14 9.65
CA ASN A 56 4.76 -4.20 10.25
C ASN A 56 3.38 -4.26 9.59
N ILE A 57 3.01 -5.41 9.01
CA ILE A 57 1.68 -5.63 8.43
C ILE A 57 0.88 -6.59 9.32
N VAL A 58 -0.35 -6.20 9.64
CA VAL A 58 -1.34 -7.06 10.29
C VAL A 58 -2.59 -7.11 9.42
N SER A 59 -3.01 -8.32 9.05
CA SER A 59 -4.20 -8.55 8.24
C SER A 59 -5.27 -9.28 9.05
N LYS A 60 -6.53 -8.86 8.91
CA LYS A 60 -7.70 -9.54 9.49
C LYS A 60 -8.78 -9.71 8.43
N ASN A 61 -9.06 -10.95 8.05
CA ASN A 61 -10.17 -11.27 7.16
C ASN A 61 -11.37 -11.69 7.99
N SER A 62 -12.46 -10.93 7.89
CA SER A 62 -13.70 -11.18 8.63
C SER A 62 -14.89 -11.37 7.69
N ALA A 63 -14.67 -11.53 6.39
CA ALA A 63 -15.72 -11.84 5.42
C ALA A 63 -16.33 -13.23 5.69
N LEU A 64 -17.66 -13.36 5.66
CA LEU A 64 -18.33 -14.62 6.02
C LEU A 64 -18.02 -15.78 5.06
N SER A 65 -17.60 -15.47 3.83
CA SER A 65 -17.32 -16.42 2.77
C SER A 65 -15.84 -16.85 2.68
N GLU A 66 -14.97 -16.33 3.54
CA GLU A 66 -13.52 -16.54 3.50
C GLU A 66 -13.02 -16.97 4.89
N GLY A 67 -11.92 -17.73 4.93
CA GLY A 67 -11.25 -18.08 6.17
C GLY A 67 -10.53 -16.87 6.78
N GLU A 68 -10.41 -16.86 8.10
CA GLU A 68 -9.70 -15.78 8.84
C GLU A 68 -8.23 -15.63 8.40
N ASN A 69 -7.61 -16.74 7.99
CA ASN A 69 -6.22 -16.80 7.50
C ASN A 69 -6.10 -16.63 5.97
N ASP A 70 -7.21 -16.49 5.25
CA ASP A 70 -7.15 -16.32 3.80
C ASP A 70 -6.60 -14.94 3.45
N PRO A 71 -5.77 -14.83 2.39
CA PRO A 71 -5.24 -13.55 1.96
C PRO A 71 -6.38 -12.60 1.57
N ILE A 72 -6.27 -11.34 2.01
CA ILE A 72 -7.25 -10.32 1.67
C ILE A 72 -7.12 -9.96 0.19
N GLN A 73 -8.06 -10.46 -0.61
CA GLN A 73 -8.17 -10.20 -2.03
C GLN A 73 -9.42 -9.36 -2.35
N ILE A 74 -9.26 -8.42 -3.29
CA ILE A 74 -10.33 -7.57 -3.80
C ILE A 74 -10.27 -7.48 -5.34
N VAL A 75 -11.41 -7.20 -5.96
CA VAL A 75 -11.46 -6.78 -7.36
C VAL A 75 -11.10 -5.29 -7.42
N TYR A 76 -9.91 -4.95 -7.90
CA TYR A 76 -9.46 -3.56 -7.92
C TYR A 76 -8.45 -3.29 -9.02
N VAL A 77 -8.13 -2.02 -9.26
CA VAL A 77 -7.03 -1.60 -10.14
C VAL A 77 -5.76 -1.47 -9.28
N PRO A 78 -4.78 -2.39 -9.36
CA PRO A 78 -3.65 -2.40 -8.43
C PRO A 78 -2.84 -1.11 -8.45
N SER A 79 -2.68 -0.48 -9.62
CA SER A 79 -1.95 0.79 -9.76
C SER A 79 -2.61 1.95 -8.99
N HIS A 80 -3.94 2.00 -8.91
CA HIS A 80 -4.63 3.02 -8.13
C HIS A 80 -4.33 2.85 -6.64
N LEU A 81 -4.41 1.61 -6.14
CA LEU A 81 -4.11 1.29 -4.75
C LEU A 81 -2.63 1.58 -4.43
N TYR A 82 -1.72 1.15 -5.30
CA TYR A 82 -0.29 1.44 -5.20
C TYR A 82 -0.03 2.93 -5.05
N HIS A 83 -0.60 3.78 -5.92
CA HIS A 83 -0.36 5.22 -5.88
C HIS A 83 -0.86 5.87 -4.58
N MET A 84 -2.04 5.47 -4.08
CA MET A 84 -2.54 5.98 -2.79
C MET A 84 -1.58 5.61 -1.65
N LEU A 85 -1.17 4.35 -1.59
CA LEU A 85 -0.30 3.85 -0.52
C LEU A 85 1.11 4.44 -0.60
N PHE A 86 1.68 4.54 -1.81
CA PHE A 86 3.00 5.10 -2.04
C PHE A 86 3.10 6.56 -1.56
N GLU A 87 2.09 7.38 -1.85
CA GLU A 87 2.05 8.77 -1.37
C GLU A 87 1.91 8.85 0.16
N LEU A 88 1.07 8.00 0.75
CA LEU A 88 0.94 7.94 2.21
C LEU A 88 2.22 7.45 2.89
N PHE A 89 2.91 6.45 2.33
CA PHE A 89 4.17 5.94 2.86
C PHE A 89 5.27 7.00 2.81
N LYS A 90 5.42 7.73 1.70
CA LYS A 90 6.39 8.84 1.64
C LYS A 90 6.14 9.86 2.75
N ASN A 91 4.89 10.24 2.97
CA ASN A 91 4.52 11.20 4.02
C ASN A 91 4.83 10.65 5.43
N ALA A 92 4.42 9.41 5.71
CA ALA A 92 4.63 8.73 6.99
C ALA A 92 6.13 8.53 7.29
N MET A 93 6.91 8.07 6.30
CA MET A 93 8.36 7.89 6.42
C MET A 93 9.06 9.22 6.67
N ARG A 94 8.72 10.26 5.90
CA ARG A 94 9.28 11.60 6.11
C ARG A 94 9.02 12.09 7.54
N ALA A 95 7.77 12.02 7.99
CA ALA A 95 7.40 12.48 9.33
C ALA A 95 8.11 11.66 10.42
N ALA A 96 8.15 10.34 10.30
CA ALA A 96 8.83 9.47 11.26
C ALA A 96 10.34 9.73 11.30
N THR A 97 11.00 9.83 10.15
CA THR A 97 12.45 10.04 10.08
C THR A 97 12.85 11.44 10.54
N GLU A 98 12.13 12.49 10.13
CA GLU A 98 12.41 13.87 10.59
C GLU A 98 12.17 14.04 12.09
N HIS A 99 11.16 13.35 12.66
CA HIS A 99 10.84 13.47 14.09
C HIS A 99 11.85 12.78 15.01
N HIS A 100 12.48 11.68 14.56
CA HIS A 100 13.40 10.87 15.36
C HIS A 100 14.85 10.98 14.86
N ILE A 101 15.22 12.09 14.23
CA ILE A 101 16.56 12.26 13.61
C ILE A 101 17.71 12.20 14.61
N GLU A 102 17.45 12.52 15.88
CA GLU A 102 18.43 12.48 16.98
C GLU A 102 18.37 11.16 17.78
N GLU A 103 17.46 10.25 17.42
CA GLU A 103 17.29 8.97 18.11
C GLU A 103 18.03 7.84 17.39
N ASP A 104 18.40 6.80 18.15
CA ASP A 104 19.16 5.66 17.63
C ASP A 104 18.34 4.79 16.66
N CYS A 105 17.00 4.84 16.75
CA CYS A 105 16.13 4.03 15.91
C CYS A 105 14.83 4.75 15.53
N ILE A 106 14.42 4.58 14.27
CA ILE A 106 13.15 5.11 13.76
C ILE A 106 12.06 4.08 14.05
N PRO A 107 10.93 4.45 14.70
CA PRO A 107 9.86 3.50 14.97
C PRO A 107 9.23 2.97 13.68
N PRO A 108 8.80 1.69 13.65
CA PRO A 108 8.24 1.08 12.45
C PRO A 108 6.87 1.66 12.10
N LEU A 109 6.57 1.67 10.79
CA LEU A 109 5.24 1.95 10.29
C LEU A 109 4.36 0.71 10.48
N ASN A 110 3.16 0.92 11.02
CA ASN A 110 2.21 -0.16 11.27
C ASN A 110 1.06 -0.07 10.29
N VAL A 111 0.83 -1.12 9.51
CA VAL A 111 -0.26 -1.22 8.54
C VAL A 111 -1.25 -2.28 8.99
N MET A 112 -2.51 -1.89 9.10
CA MET A 112 -3.61 -2.79 9.42
C MET A 112 -4.54 -2.90 8.23
N ILE A 113 -4.69 -4.11 7.70
CA ILE A 113 -5.57 -4.43 6.58
C ILE A 113 -6.74 -5.23 7.13
N VAL A 114 -7.96 -4.72 6.96
CA VAL A 114 -9.18 -5.39 7.43
C VAL A 114 -10.14 -5.54 6.27
N LYS A 115 -10.66 -6.75 6.10
CA LYS A 115 -11.76 -7.04 5.18
C LYS A 115 -13.00 -7.42 5.98
N GLY A 116 -14.01 -6.54 5.94
CA GLY A 116 -15.34 -6.81 6.48
C GLY A 116 -16.25 -7.45 5.43
N GLN A 117 -17.57 -7.39 5.66
CA GLN A 117 -18.55 -7.86 4.67
C GLN A 117 -18.65 -6.94 3.45
N GLU A 118 -18.57 -5.63 3.68
CA GLU A 118 -18.78 -4.61 2.66
C GLU A 118 -17.50 -3.79 2.41
N ASP A 119 -16.73 -3.54 3.46
CA ASP A 119 -15.57 -2.65 3.41
C ASP A 119 -14.24 -3.39 3.43
N VAL A 120 -13.26 -2.81 2.73
CA VAL A 120 -11.84 -3.08 2.95
C VAL A 120 -11.17 -1.81 3.45
N SER A 121 -10.61 -1.89 4.66
CA SER A 121 -9.93 -0.78 5.32
C SER A 121 -8.43 -1.04 5.38
N ILE A 122 -7.64 -0.05 4.97
CA ILE A 122 -6.18 -0.05 5.10
C ILE A 122 -5.81 1.14 5.95
N LYS A 123 -5.30 0.89 7.16
CA LYS A 123 -4.86 1.92 8.09
C LYS A 123 -3.35 1.90 8.19
N ILE A 124 -2.70 3.02 7.85
CA ILE A 124 -1.26 3.24 8.04
C ILE A 124 -1.11 4.10 9.30
N SER A 125 -0.19 3.73 10.18
CA SER A 125 0.08 4.45 11.42
C SER A 125 1.58 4.64 11.60
N ASP A 126 1.98 5.90 11.71
CA ASP A 126 3.34 6.34 12.02
C ASP A 126 3.40 6.98 13.43
N GLN A 127 4.62 7.27 13.88
CA GLN A 127 4.88 8.03 15.10
C GLN A 127 5.58 9.37 14.80
N GLY A 128 5.34 9.98 13.64
CA GLY A 128 6.04 11.19 13.18
C GLY A 128 5.60 12.52 13.82
N GLY A 129 5.18 12.51 15.10
CA GLY A 129 4.79 13.72 15.84
C GLY A 129 3.39 14.29 15.55
N GLY A 130 2.73 13.85 14.48
CA GLY A 130 1.35 14.21 14.14
C GLY A 130 1.17 15.68 13.72
N ILE A 131 -0.09 16.09 13.53
CA ILE A 131 -0.46 17.43 13.07
C ILE A 131 -1.52 18.01 14.01
N SER A 132 -1.29 19.22 14.54
CA SER A 132 -2.27 19.91 15.39
C SER A 132 -3.59 20.15 14.64
N ARG A 133 -4.72 19.92 15.33
CA ARG A 133 -6.07 20.11 14.77
C ARG A 133 -6.45 21.59 14.60
N SER A 134 -5.77 22.50 15.29
CA SER A 134 -5.96 23.96 15.17
C SER A 134 -4.62 24.68 15.31
N LYS A 135 -4.39 25.67 14.45
CA LYS A 135 -3.35 26.69 14.63
C LYS A 135 -3.84 27.79 15.57
#